data_AF-A0A1Y2WCL9-F1
#
_entry.id   AF-A0A1Y2WCL9-F1
#
_cell.length_a   1.000
_cell.length_b   1.000
_cell.length_c   1.000
_cell.angle_alpha   90.00
_cell.angle_beta   90.00
_cell.angle_gamma   90.00
#
_symmetry.space_group_name_H-M   'P 1'
#
loop_
_entity.id
_entity.type
_entity.pdbx_description
1 polymer ?
#
loop_
_entity_poly.entity_id
_entity_poly.type
_entity_poly.pdbx_seq_one_letter_code
_entity_poly.pdbx_strand_id
1 'polypeptide(L)'
;MNQHLEDIEAGRIDPSQQDHTLIRPRSKLSFSRLPQISPERLALASPDSPDDASALTVLYLAYGANLSETFLHQHDIIPLSSTNVSAPAFDITFDLPGIPYWEPCFSNVTPRKIPIPGDPPKPPFPPPTTTTTTTTTNNTSYAPHDSHPVAKSDAALTGTSILPSLPPDGPPSWNKGLYGVVYELVRGDYYKIIRREGGGAAYQEILAPCLALPPPFHVPEKPPFPELPKPFMARTLYAPRLPSLKPPGDGAGSKVGSGSYSETVGATDDGDDGDDPRDKKWWQKLLLPVRRPANYAQPSGRYLQLIRDGAHEHYLPEDYQHYLTRLQTYKITTWRQDIGRWLLLLVISPFIVVGATLSFIYTEKDGKLPKWLTAASNVFNNLVWKAYDAVFKPIFGDGERTVENDPDEVRRRDRSRIRNMHASGSDKSRLLSDW
;
A
#
# COMPACT_ATOMS: atom_id res chain seq x y z
N MET A 1 51.09 -45.71 41.12
CA MET A 1 51.56 -44.64 42.01
C MET A 1 51.14 -43.30 41.43
N ASN A 2 50.09 -42.61 41.90
CA ASN A 2 49.11 -42.94 42.95
C ASN A 2 47.75 -42.27 42.62
N GLN A 3 46.67 -43.02 42.88
CA GLN A 3 45.45 -42.59 43.60
C GLN A 3 44.73 -41.28 43.21
N HIS A 4 43.63 -41.38 42.43
CA HIS A 4 42.25 -40.99 42.83
C HIS A 4 41.28 -40.93 41.63
N LEU A 5 40.74 -42.09 41.26
CA LEU A 5 39.44 -42.30 40.62
C LEU A 5 38.91 -43.64 41.21
N GLU A 6 37.58 -43.83 41.22
CA GLU A 6 36.87 -44.89 41.99
C GLU A 6 36.89 -44.60 43.53
N ASP A 7 35.80 -44.61 44.29
CA ASP A 7 34.41 -45.11 44.09
C ASP A 7 33.34 -44.14 44.64
N ILE A 8 32.09 -44.25 44.14
CA ILE A 8 30.88 -44.57 44.91
C ILE A 8 29.73 -44.80 43.91
N GLU A 9 29.28 -46.05 43.84
CA GLU A 9 28.14 -46.53 43.05
C GLU A 9 26.90 -46.72 43.95
N ALA A 10 25.74 -46.97 43.31
CA ALA A 10 24.55 -47.63 43.84
C ALA A 10 23.42 -46.76 44.44
N GLY A 11 22.55 -46.29 43.54
CA GLY A 11 21.18 -45.83 43.84
C GLY A 11 20.19 -46.37 42.80
N ARG A 12 19.62 -47.55 43.06
CA ARG A 12 18.72 -48.30 42.15
C ARG A 12 17.36 -47.61 42.02
N ILE A 13 16.91 -47.29 40.80
CA ILE A 13 15.60 -46.62 40.54
C ILE A 13 14.64 -47.55 39.80
N ASP A 14 13.36 -47.43 40.16
CA ASP A 14 12.19 -48.24 39.81
C ASP A 14 11.69 -48.03 38.36
N PRO A 15 11.43 -49.09 37.57
CA PRO A 15 10.92 -48.99 36.20
C PRO A 15 9.38 -48.98 36.15
N SER A 16 8.73 -47.95 36.70
CA SER A 16 7.25 -47.85 36.71
C SER A 16 6.64 -46.49 36.33
N GLN A 17 7.42 -45.58 35.71
CA GLN A 17 6.86 -44.38 35.05
C GLN A 17 7.40 -44.18 33.62
N GLN A 18 6.66 -44.68 32.63
CA GLN A 18 6.74 -44.22 31.25
C GLN A 18 5.66 -43.18 31.00
N ASP A 19 5.93 -41.92 31.36
CA ASP A 19 5.05 -40.81 30.99
C ASP A 19 5.33 -40.39 29.55
N HIS A 20 4.36 -40.61 28.66
CA HIS A 20 4.49 -40.31 27.24
C HIS A 20 4.51 -38.79 27.00
N THR A 21 5.69 -38.24 26.73
CA THR A 21 5.89 -36.85 26.30
C THR A 21 5.41 -36.62 24.87
N LEU A 22 4.08 -36.60 24.69
CA LEU A 22 3.45 -36.11 23.47
C LEU A 22 3.80 -34.64 23.27
N ILE A 23 4.55 -34.36 22.20
CA ILE A 23 4.89 -33.01 21.75
C ILE A 23 3.60 -32.25 21.47
N ARG A 24 3.22 -31.37 22.40
CA ARG A 24 2.01 -30.56 22.29
C ARG A 24 2.23 -29.53 21.18
N PRO A 25 1.44 -29.52 20.09
CA PRO A 25 1.54 -28.46 19.09
C PRO A 25 1.21 -27.12 19.76
N ARG A 26 1.94 -26.05 19.39
CA ARG A 26 1.68 -24.69 19.90
C ARG A 26 0.22 -24.33 19.65
N SER A 27 -0.57 -24.29 20.72
CA SER A 27 -1.95 -23.83 20.69
C SER A 27 -1.97 -22.39 20.18
N LYS A 28 -2.77 -22.12 19.14
CA LYS A 28 -3.11 -20.75 18.76
C LYS A 28 -3.64 -20.05 20.02
N LEU A 29 -2.97 -18.98 20.45
CA LEU A 29 -3.50 -18.12 21.49
C LEU A 29 -4.81 -17.54 20.97
N SER A 30 -5.89 -17.74 21.72
CA SER A 30 -7.16 -17.09 21.44
C SER A 30 -7.00 -15.61 21.76
N PHE A 31 -6.73 -14.80 20.74
CA PHE A 31 -6.60 -13.35 20.89
C PHE A 31 -7.86 -12.78 21.53
N SER A 32 -7.73 -12.25 22.74
CA SER A 32 -8.76 -11.41 23.35
C SER A 32 -8.90 -10.16 22.50
N ARG A 33 -10.05 -9.98 21.84
CA ARG A 33 -10.36 -8.80 21.01
C ARG A 33 -9.95 -7.52 21.75
N LEU A 34 -9.08 -6.72 21.13
CA LEU A 34 -8.64 -5.44 21.68
C LEU A 34 -9.85 -4.57 22.07
N PRO A 35 -9.80 -3.84 23.20
CA PRO A 35 -10.85 -2.91 23.56
C PRO A 35 -10.92 -1.75 22.56
N GLN A 36 -12.09 -1.14 22.43
CA GLN A 36 -12.28 0.03 21.57
C GLN A 36 -11.64 1.27 22.22
N ILE A 37 -11.02 2.16 21.42
CA ILE A 37 -10.53 3.46 21.89
C ILE A 37 -11.71 4.28 22.41
N SER A 38 -11.57 4.92 23.58
CA SER A 38 -12.66 5.70 24.18
C SER A 38 -13.00 6.95 23.34
N PRO A 39 -14.28 7.37 23.27
CA PRO A 39 -14.66 8.60 22.56
C PRO A 39 -13.93 9.85 23.07
N GLU A 40 -13.63 9.91 24.37
CA GLU A 40 -12.84 10.97 24.99
C GLU A 40 -11.40 11.00 24.45
N ARG A 41 -10.75 9.84 24.31
CA ARG A 41 -9.37 9.75 23.80
C ARG A 41 -9.27 10.18 22.34
N LEU A 42 -10.30 9.87 21.54
CA LEU A 42 -10.46 10.33 20.16
C LEU A 42 -10.73 11.85 20.11
N ALA A 43 -11.61 12.37 20.97
CA ALA A 43 -11.92 13.80 21.03
C ALA A 43 -10.72 14.66 21.45
N LEU A 44 -9.85 14.15 22.33
CA LEU A 44 -8.58 14.82 22.68
C LEU A 44 -7.64 14.95 21.47
N ALA A 45 -7.72 14.04 20.50
CA ALA A 45 -6.98 14.09 19.23
C ALA A 45 -7.71 14.93 18.16
N SER A 46 -8.52 15.92 18.55
CA SER A 46 -9.14 16.89 17.64
C SER A 46 -8.09 17.59 16.75
N PRO A 47 -8.42 17.98 15.50
CA PRO A 47 -7.55 18.82 14.66
C PRO A 47 -7.12 20.15 15.31
N ASP A 48 -7.94 20.67 16.23
CA ASP A 48 -7.69 21.94 16.93
C ASP A 48 -6.84 21.78 18.20
N SER A 49 -6.57 20.54 18.63
CA SER A 49 -5.72 20.26 19.78
C SER A 49 -4.24 20.41 19.39
N PRO A 50 -3.40 21.10 20.19
CA PRO A 50 -1.96 21.08 19.97
C PRO A 50 -1.41 19.66 20.15
N ASP A 51 -0.48 19.25 19.27
CA ASP A 51 0.08 17.90 19.28
C ASP A 51 0.94 17.69 20.55
N ASP A 52 0.40 16.95 21.52
CA ASP A 52 1.03 16.75 22.81
C ASP A 52 2.20 15.76 22.70
N ALA A 53 3.39 16.32 22.47
CA ALA A 53 4.65 15.60 22.47
C ALA A 53 4.96 14.89 23.80
N SER A 54 4.26 15.21 24.90
CA SER A 54 4.40 14.55 26.20
C SER A 54 3.45 13.35 26.39
N ALA A 55 2.29 13.33 25.72
CA ALA A 55 1.25 12.30 25.88
C ALA A 55 1.79 10.87 25.77
N LEU A 56 1.63 10.03 26.82
CA LEU A 56 2.28 8.71 26.91
C LEU A 56 1.89 7.74 25.78
N THR A 57 0.69 7.90 25.20
CA THR A 57 0.16 7.08 24.12
C THR A 57 0.05 7.85 22.80
N VAL A 58 0.20 7.12 21.70
CA VAL A 58 0.12 7.60 20.33
C VAL A 58 -1.01 6.88 19.61
N LEU A 59 -1.88 7.63 18.92
CA LEU A 59 -2.83 7.07 17.96
C LEU A 59 -2.12 6.85 16.62
N TYR A 60 -1.95 5.60 16.22
CA TYR A 60 -1.29 5.20 14.97
C TYR A 60 -2.29 4.56 14.00
N LEU A 61 -2.49 5.17 12.83
CA LEU A 61 -3.27 4.61 11.74
C LEU A 61 -2.42 3.63 10.92
N ALA A 62 -2.77 2.35 11.00
CA ALA A 62 -2.29 1.28 10.14
C ALA A 62 -3.21 1.08 8.92
N TYR A 63 -2.59 0.86 7.76
CA TYR A 63 -3.28 0.56 6.50
C TYR A 63 -2.57 -0.51 5.63
N GLY A 64 -1.34 -0.86 5.98
CA GLY A 64 -0.50 -1.86 5.30
C GLY A 64 -0.40 -3.16 6.11
N ALA A 65 0.79 -3.78 6.12
CA ALA A 65 1.04 -5.00 6.89
C ALA A 65 0.73 -4.87 8.40
N ASN A 66 0.87 -3.66 8.97
CA ASN A 66 0.52 -3.37 10.37
C ASN A 66 -0.99 -3.45 10.68
N LEU A 67 -1.85 -3.74 9.69
CA LEU A 67 -3.25 -4.11 9.93
C LEU A 67 -3.40 -5.49 10.59
N SER A 68 -2.41 -6.38 10.50
CA SER A 68 -2.49 -7.67 11.17
C SER A 68 -1.91 -7.59 12.59
N GLU A 69 -2.72 -7.93 13.58
CA GLU A 69 -2.26 -8.01 14.98
C GLU A 69 -1.15 -9.06 15.10
N THR A 70 -1.22 -10.15 14.33
CA THR A 70 -0.17 -11.17 14.26
C THR A 70 1.17 -10.58 13.81
N PHE A 71 1.18 -9.63 12.88
CA PHE A 71 2.40 -8.97 12.41
C PHE A 71 2.97 -7.99 13.45
N LEU A 72 2.12 -7.24 14.15
CA LEU A 72 2.53 -6.38 15.26
C LEU A 72 3.14 -7.19 16.42
N HIS A 73 2.49 -8.29 16.82
CA HIS A 73 2.97 -9.17 17.89
C HIS A 73 4.28 -9.89 17.52
N GLN A 74 4.50 -10.25 16.25
CA GLN A 74 5.80 -10.75 15.76
C GLN A 74 6.94 -9.72 15.87
N HIS A 75 6.62 -8.46 16.17
CA HIS A 75 7.55 -7.34 16.27
C HIS A 75 7.54 -6.70 17.66
N ASP A 76 7.05 -7.43 18.67
CA ASP A 76 6.96 -7.04 20.07
C ASP A 76 6.20 -5.72 20.28
N ILE A 77 5.20 -5.44 19.44
CA ILE A 77 4.30 -4.28 19.56
C ILE A 77 2.95 -4.78 20.05
N ILE A 78 2.47 -4.23 21.17
CA ILE A 78 1.20 -4.63 21.79
C ILE A 78 0.28 -3.42 21.87
N PRO A 79 -0.77 -3.34 21.02
CA PRO A 79 -1.76 -2.28 21.12
C PRO A 79 -2.53 -2.31 22.45
N LEU A 80 -2.82 -1.13 22.99
CA LEU A 80 -3.65 -0.96 24.19
C LEU A 80 -5.14 -1.07 23.85
N SER A 81 -5.53 -0.45 22.73
CA SER A 81 -6.89 -0.39 22.22
C SER A 81 -6.86 -0.17 20.70
N SER A 82 -7.97 -0.44 20.01
CA SER A 82 -8.07 -0.24 18.55
C SER A 82 -9.41 0.35 18.12
N THR A 83 -9.48 0.97 16.94
CA THR A 83 -10.74 1.42 16.33
C THR A 83 -10.61 1.43 14.80
N ASN A 84 -11.59 0.85 14.12
CA ASN A 84 -11.67 0.87 12.66
C ASN A 84 -11.98 2.29 12.19
N VAL A 85 -11.32 2.77 11.13
CA VAL A 85 -11.50 4.13 10.62
C VAL A 85 -11.58 4.18 9.09
N SER A 86 -12.21 5.25 8.62
CA SER A 86 -12.04 5.79 7.27
C SER A 86 -11.20 7.07 7.34
N ALA A 87 -10.14 7.14 6.55
CA ALA A 87 -9.39 8.37 6.28
C ALA A 87 -9.66 8.80 4.82
N PRO A 88 -10.75 9.55 4.56
CA PRO A 88 -11.27 9.80 3.21
C PRO A 88 -10.39 10.72 2.35
N ALA A 89 -9.41 11.39 2.98
CA ALA A 89 -8.43 12.26 2.32
C ALA A 89 -7.32 11.48 1.57
N PHE A 90 -7.24 10.16 1.73
CA PHE A 90 -6.20 9.33 1.15
C PHE A 90 -6.76 8.16 0.34
N ASP A 91 -5.96 7.68 -0.61
CA ASP A 91 -6.14 6.43 -1.34
C ASP A 91 -4.94 5.50 -1.10
N ILE A 92 -5.19 4.21 -0.86
CA ILE A 92 -4.14 3.19 -0.76
C ILE A 92 -3.56 2.93 -2.15
N THR A 93 -2.23 2.86 -2.23
CA THR A 93 -1.46 2.54 -3.43
C THR A 93 -0.38 1.53 -3.09
N PHE A 94 0.26 0.94 -4.11
CA PHE A 94 1.33 -0.03 -3.93
C PHE A 94 2.56 0.38 -4.76
N ASP A 95 3.09 1.57 -4.44
CA ASP A 95 4.18 2.21 -5.20
C ASP A 95 5.46 2.47 -4.39
N LEU A 96 5.49 2.13 -3.09
CA LEU A 96 6.76 2.14 -2.34
C LEU A 96 7.62 0.95 -2.80
N PRO A 97 8.81 1.17 -3.37
CA PRO A 97 9.67 0.09 -3.83
C PRO A 97 10.21 -0.75 -2.66
N GLY A 98 10.19 -2.06 -2.84
CA GLY A 98 10.93 -3.01 -2.01
C GLY A 98 12.10 -3.63 -2.77
N ILE A 99 12.27 -4.95 -2.64
CA ILE A 99 13.32 -5.73 -3.31
C ILE A 99 12.70 -6.49 -4.49
N PRO A 100 13.14 -6.27 -5.74
CA PRO A 100 12.67 -7.02 -6.91
C PRO A 100 12.74 -8.54 -6.72
N TYR A 101 11.81 -9.26 -7.33
CA TYR A 101 11.59 -10.70 -7.24
C TYR A 101 11.17 -11.26 -5.88
N TRP A 102 11.32 -10.51 -4.79
CA TRP A 102 10.95 -10.93 -3.44
C TRP A 102 9.68 -10.23 -2.98
N GLU A 103 9.80 -8.94 -2.67
CA GLU A 103 8.71 -8.07 -2.20
C GLU A 103 8.81 -6.77 -2.99
N PRO A 104 8.27 -6.72 -4.23
CA PRO A 104 8.67 -5.71 -5.18
C PRO A 104 8.16 -4.31 -4.84
N CYS A 105 6.97 -4.25 -4.23
CA CYS A 105 6.42 -3.04 -3.65
C CYS A 105 5.62 -3.32 -2.37
N PHE A 106 5.46 -2.26 -1.58
CA PHE A 106 4.69 -2.21 -0.35
C PHE A 106 3.58 -1.15 -0.46
N SER A 107 2.62 -1.16 0.49
CA SER A 107 1.54 -0.19 0.52
C SER A 107 2.07 1.22 0.79
N ASN A 108 1.43 2.22 0.21
CA ASN A 108 1.64 3.63 0.50
C ASN A 108 0.26 4.32 0.47
N VAL A 109 0.18 5.54 1.02
CA VAL A 109 -0.99 6.40 0.84
C VAL A 109 -0.70 7.46 -0.20
N THR A 110 -1.73 7.92 -0.92
CA THR A 110 -1.63 9.12 -1.75
C THR A 110 -2.77 10.08 -1.41
N PRO A 111 -2.50 11.40 -1.29
CA PRO A 111 -3.57 12.38 -1.11
C PRO A 111 -4.57 12.31 -2.27
N ARG A 112 -5.84 12.14 -1.92
CA ARG A 112 -6.93 11.99 -2.88
C ARG A 112 -7.17 13.30 -3.62
N LYS A 113 -7.15 13.24 -4.95
CA LYS A 113 -7.69 14.30 -5.80
C LYS A 113 -9.21 14.19 -5.82
N ILE A 114 -9.86 14.72 -4.78
CA ILE A 114 -11.32 14.87 -4.79
C ILE A 114 -11.65 15.80 -5.96
N PRO A 115 -12.47 15.38 -6.95
CA PRO A 115 -12.99 16.32 -7.93
C PRO A 115 -13.74 17.40 -7.16
N ILE A 116 -13.33 18.66 -7.31
CA ILE A 116 -14.07 19.79 -6.73
C ILE A 116 -15.53 19.59 -7.16
N PRO A 117 -16.50 19.48 -6.23
CA PRO A 117 -17.89 19.45 -6.61
C PRO A 117 -18.13 20.68 -7.47
N GLY A 118 -18.44 20.48 -8.75
CA GLY A 118 -18.80 21.57 -9.64
C GLY A 118 -19.95 22.36 -8.99
N ASP A 119 -19.99 23.67 -9.23
CA ASP A 119 -20.94 24.58 -8.58
C ASP A 119 -22.32 23.91 -8.48
N PRO A 120 -22.91 23.84 -7.26
CA PRO A 120 -24.16 23.12 -7.06
C PRO A 120 -25.18 23.62 -8.09
N PRO A 121 -25.88 22.70 -8.80
CA PRO A 121 -26.70 23.08 -9.95
C PRO A 121 -27.63 24.20 -9.55
N LYS A 122 -27.46 25.34 -10.21
CA LYS A 122 -28.11 26.61 -9.87
C LYS A 122 -29.60 26.33 -9.66
N PRO A 123 -30.18 26.66 -8.49
CA PRO A 123 -31.54 26.27 -8.18
C PRO A 123 -32.49 26.76 -9.28
N PRO A 124 -33.49 25.95 -9.68
CA PRO A 124 -34.27 26.19 -10.90
C PRO A 124 -35.12 27.47 -10.89
N PHE A 125 -35.12 28.20 -9.78
CA PHE A 125 -35.81 29.47 -9.60
C PHE A 125 -34.82 30.55 -9.14
N PRO A 126 -34.69 31.69 -9.85
CA PRO A 126 -33.99 32.84 -9.30
C PRO A 126 -34.75 33.38 -8.07
N PRO A 127 -34.06 33.91 -7.05
CA PRO A 127 -34.74 34.55 -5.92
C PRO A 127 -35.55 35.76 -6.41
N PRO A 128 -36.71 36.06 -5.80
CA PRO A 128 -37.56 37.17 -6.20
C PRO A 128 -36.78 38.49 -6.11
N THR A 129 -36.57 39.12 -7.26
CA THR A 129 -35.83 40.38 -7.34
C THR A 129 -36.74 41.52 -6.94
N THR A 130 -36.37 42.23 -5.87
CA THR A 130 -37.08 43.44 -5.43
C THR A 130 -36.92 44.54 -6.48
N THR A 131 -37.94 44.74 -7.30
CA THR A 131 -37.90 45.75 -8.38
C THR A 131 -38.01 47.16 -7.81
N THR A 132 -36.90 47.89 -7.79
CA THR A 132 -36.93 49.35 -7.67
C THR A 132 -37.41 49.96 -8.99
N THR A 133 -38.36 50.89 -8.90
CA THR A 133 -39.02 51.55 -10.02
C THR A 133 -38.06 52.32 -10.92
N THR A 134 -38.05 52.01 -12.22
CA THR A 134 -37.75 53.04 -13.24
C THR A 134 -38.52 52.80 -14.53
N THR A 135 -39.34 53.79 -14.89
CA THR A 135 -40.14 53.86 -16.11
C THR A 135 -39.28 53.92 -17.37
N THR A 136 -39.58 53.11 -18.40
CA THR A 136 -39.64 53.54 -19.82
C THR A 136 -40.40 52.49 -20.64
N THR A 137 -41.26 53.01 -21.52
CA THR A 137 -42.34 52.39 -22.29
C THR A 137 -41.91 51.64 -23.57
N ASN A 138 -42.84 50.83 -24.10
CA ASN A 138 -42.98 50.32 -25.49
C ASN A 138 -42.18 49.05 -25.89
N ASN A 139 -42.70 48.11 -26.71
CA ASN A 139 -44.08 47.63 -26.96
C ASN A 139 -44.02 46.38 -27.87
N THR A 140 -44.81 45.32 -27.60
CA THR A 140 -45.36 44.35 -28.61
C THR A 140 -44.29 43.42 -29.28
N SER A 141 -44.48 42.13 -29.66
CA SER A 141 -45.66 41.26 -29.86
C SER A 141 -45.27 39.75 -29.92
N TYR A 142 -46.19 38.88 -29.47
CA TYR A 142 -46.48 37.49 -29.94
C TYR A 142 -45.48 36.31 -29.76
N ALA A 143 -46.08 35.16 -29.44
CA ALA A 143 -45.53 33.78 -29.35
C ALA A 143 -46.30 32.90 -30.39
N PRO A 144 -46.58 31.57 -30.24
CA PRO A 144 -46.03 30.45 -29.43
C PRO A 144 -45.83 29.13 -30.25
N HIS A 145 -45.81 27.94 -29.58
CA HIS A 145 -45.93 26.54 -30.10
C HIS A 145 -44.67 25.94 -30.79
N ASP A 146 -44.40 24.61 -30.93
CA ASP A 146 -44.78 23.34 -30.25
C ASP A 146 -43.89 22.19 -30.86
N SER A 147 -43.77 20.92 -30.41
CA SER A 147 -44.17 20.15 -29.21
C SER A 147 -43.40 18.79 -29.18
N HIS A 148 -43.68 17.88 -28.23
CA HIS A 148 -43.23 16.46 -28.23
C HIS A 148 -44.18 15.53 -29.02
N PRO A 149 -43.73 14.34 -29.47
CA PRO A 149 -44.06 13.08 -28.76
C PRO A 149 -42.83 12.15 -28.59
N VAL A 150 -42.59 11.43 -27.49
CA VAL A 150 -43.35 10.40 -26.73
C VAL A 150 -43.17 8.95 -27.21
N ALA A 151 -42.36 8.23 -26.43
CA ALA A 151 -42.40 6.81 -26.04
C ALA A 151 -42.36 5.65 -27.07
N LYS A 152 -41.52 4.66 -26.74
CA LYS A 152 -41.99 3.32 -26.32
C LYS A 152 -41.00 2.68 -25.34
N SER A 153 -41.54 2.00 -24.33
CA SER A 153 -40.80 1.38 -23.23
C SER A 153 -41.41 0.03 -22.91
N ASP A 154 -40.64 -1.05 -23.03
CA ASP A 154 -41.04 -2.38 -22.57
C ASP A 154 -40.11 -2.79 -21.43
N ALA A 155 -40.65 -2.81 -20.21
CA ALA A 155 -39.92 -3.17 -19.00
C ALA A 155 -40.16 -4.64 -18.65
N ALA A 156 -39.10 -5.45 -18.70
CA ALA A 156 -39.11 -6.80 -18.13
C ALA A 156 -38.53 -6.75 -16.70
N LEU A 157 -39.35 -7.13 -15.71
CA LEU A 157 -39.01 -7.10 -14.29
C LEU A 157 -38.05 -8.25 -13.92
N THR A 158 -36.83 -7.91 -13.51
CA THR A 158 -35.96 -8.78 -12.69
C THR A 158 -35.35 -7.95 -11.56
N GLY A 159 -35.30 -8.55 -10.36
CA GLY A 159 -35.13 -7.81 -9.10
C GLY A 159 -33.82 -7.03 -8.99
N THR A 160 -33.93 -5.71 -8.79
CA THR A 160 -32.80 -4.81 -8.60
C THR A 160 -32.14 -5.04 -7.24
N SER A 161 -30.99 -5.72 -7.22
CA SER A 161 -30.08 -5.66 -6.07
C SER A 161 -29.50 -4.25 -5.97
N ILE A 162 -29.80 -3.53 -4.89
CA ILE A 162 -29.36 -2.13 -4.68
C ILE A 162 -27.96 -2.10 -4.05
N LEU A 163 -27.03 -2.84 -4.64
CA LEU A 163 -25.60 -2.74 -4.33
C LEU A 163 -24.82 -2.63 -5.65
N PRO A 164 -23.97 -1.60 -5.83
CA PRO A 164 -23.06 -1.53 -6.97
C PRO A 164 -21.95 -2.56 -6.77
N SER A 165 -22.21 -3.81 -7.15
CA SER A 165 -21.17 -4.83 -7.28
C SER A 165 -20.15 -4.34 -8.32
N LEU A 166 -18.87 -4.23 -7.92
CA LEU A 166 -17.81 -3.83 -8.83
C LEU A 166 -17.80 -4.78 -10.04
N PRO A 167 -17.73 -4.27 -11.29
CA PRO A 167 -17.73 -5.11 -12.49
C PRO A 167 -16.60 -6.15 -12.41
N PRO A 168 -16.84 -7.42 -12.81
CA PRO A 168 -15.89 -8.51 -12.59
C PRO A 168 -14.59 -8.36 -13.38
N ASP A 169 -14.67 -7.84 -14.61
CA ASP A 169 -13.57 -7.94 -15.59
C ASP A 169 -12.64 -6.71 -15.66
N GLY A 170 -12.85 -5.73 -14.77
CA GLY A 170 -12.02 -4.54 -14.67
C GLY A 170 -10.92 -4.65 -13.59
N PRO A 171 -9.84 -3.83 -13.66
CA PRO A 171 -8.96 -3.63 -12.51
C PRO A 171 -9.78 -3.15 -11.31
N PRO A 172 -9.48 -3.59 -10.07
CA PRO A 172 -10.30 -3.26 -8.91
C PRO A 172 -10.28 -1.74 -8.63
N SER A 173 -11.40 -1.08 -8.88
CA SER A 173 -11.58 0.36 -8.66
C SER A 173 -12.15 0.63 -7.27
N TRP A 174 -11.42 1.38 -6.44
CA TRP A 174 -11.86 1.79 -5.12
C TRP A 174 -11.85 3.31 -5.00
N ASN A 175 -12.90 3.88 -4.41
CA ASN A 175 -13.12 5.33 -4.31
C ASN A 175 -13.64 5.79 -2.94
N LYS A 176 -13.83 4.90 -1.95
CA LYS A 176 -14.49 5.24 -0.68
C LYS A 176 -13.56 5.93 0.33
N GLY A 177 -12.29 5.55 0.37
CA GLY A 177 -11.27 6.17 1.23
C GLY A 177 -10.11 5.22 1.50
N LEU A 178 -9.12 5.67 2.26
CA LEU A 178 -8.26 4.74 2.96
C LEU A 178 -9.06 4.16 4.13
N TYR A 179 -9.29 2.85 4.15
CA TYR A 179 -9.85 2.17 5.32
C TYR A 179 -8.71 1.47 6.06
N GLY A 180 -8.74 1.54 7.39
CA GLY A 180 -7.69 0.97 8.22
C GLY A 180 -8.07 0.94 9.68
N VAL A 181 -7.07 0.71 10.53
CA VAL A 181 -7.24 0.57 11.98
C VAL A 181 -6.34 1.58 12.67
N VAL A 182 -6.91 2.37 13.58
CA VAL A 182 -6.12 3.14 14.53
C VAL A 182 -5.87 2.29 15.75
N TYR A 183 -4.61 2.11 16.10
CA TYR A 183 -4.18 1.53 17.37
C TYR A 183 -3.75 2.63 18.33
N GLU A 184 -4.13 2.51 19.60
CA GLU A 184 -3.47 3.26 20.66
C GLU A 184 -2.24 2.49 21.13
N LEU A 185 -1.05 3.07 20.93
CA LEU A 185 0.24 2.46 21.25
C LEU A 185 0.95 3.25 22.34
N VAL A 186 1.69 2.57 23.20
CA VAL A 186 2.69 3.25 24.06
C VAL A 186 3.78 3.85 23.15
N ARG A 187 4.28 5.06 23.47
CA ARG A 187 5.28 5.75 22.63
C ARG A 187 6.52 4.91 22.30
N GLY A 188 6.96 4.03 23.22
CA GLY A 188 8.07 3.10 22.97
C GLY A 188 7.79 2.08 21.87
N ASP A 189 6.57 1.57 21.78
CA ASP A 189 6.13 0.65 20.73
C ASP A 189 5.92 1.37 19.39
N TYR A 190 5.42 2.60 19.43
CA TYR A 190 5.36 3.44 18.25
C TYR A 190 6.75 3.66 17.62
N TYR A 191 7.80 3.88 18.43
CA TYR A 191 9.17 3.99 17.92
C TYR A 191 9.72 2.67 17.32
N LYS A 192 9.23 1.49 17.74
CA LYS A 192 9.56 0.21 17.06
C LYS A 192 9.02 0.19 15.63
N ILE A 193 7.80 0.71 15.41
CA ILE A 193 7.21 0.87 14.08
C ILE A 193 8.05 1.83 13.24
N ILE A 194 8.32 3.04 13.74
CA ILE A 194 9.16 4.04 13.04
C ILE A 194 10.50 3.44 12.61
N ARG A 195 11.18 2.71 13.51
CA ARG A 195 12.48 2.07 13.24
C ARG A 195 12.40 0.99 12.14
N ARG A 196 11.32 0.20 12.10
CA ARG A 196 11.10 -0.86 11.10
C ARG A 196 10.73 -0.33 9.72
N GLU A 197 9.88 0.69 9.67
CA GLU A 197 9.40 1.34 8.44
C GLU A 197 10.46 2.31 7.86
N GLY A 198 11.72 2.19 8.29
CA GLY A 198 12.86 2.90 7.72
C GLY A 198 13.18 4.26 8.34
N GLY A 199 12.60 4.63 9.48
CA GLY A 199 13.10 5.72 10.34
C GLY A 199 13.26 7.09 9.66
N GLY A 200 12.38 7.44 8.71
CA GLY A 200 12.46 8.65 7.89
C GLY A 200 13.11 8.49 6.51
N ALA A 201 13.54 7.27 6.13
CA ALA A 201 14.14 6.99 4.82
C ALA A 201 13.12 6.54 3.76
N ALA A 202 12.24 5.58 4.09
CA ALA A 202 11.22 5.07 3.17
C ALA A 202 9.89 5.84 3.30
N TYR A 203 9.41 6.04 4.53
CA TYR A 203 8.27 6.89 4.84
C TYR A 203 8.66 8.08 5.72
N GLN A 204 7.88 9.15 5.62
CA GLN A 204 7.79 10.22 6.61
C GLN A 204 6.52 10.06 7.46
N GLU A 205 6.54 10.58 8.69
CA GLU A 205 5.35 10.70 9.54
C GLU A 205 4.46 11.85 9.06
N ILE A 206 3.14 11.62 9.03
CA ILE A 206 2.12 12.66 8.81
C ILE A 206 0.94 12.44 9.77
N LEU A 207 0.18 13.50 10.05
CA LEU A 207 -1.14 13.40 10.67
C LEU A 207 -2.20 13.16 9.60
N ALA A 208 -3.08 12.19 9.84
CA ALA A 208 -4.19 11.83 8.97
C ALA A 208 -5.53 12.09 9.69
N PRO A 209 -6.46 12.84 9.07
CA PRO A 209 -7.82 12.98 9.58
C PRO A 209 -8.59 11.67 9.37
N CYS A 210 -9.09 11.12 10.47
CA CYS A 210 -9.77 9.84 10.57
C CYS A 210 -11.21 10.04 11.06
N LEU A 211 -12.13 9.25 10.50
CA LEU A 211 -13.51 9.10 10.95
C LEU A 211 -13.67 7.69 11.52
N ALA A 212 -14.10 7.57 12.77
CA ALA A 212 -14.38 6.27 13.37
C ALA A 212 -15.53 5.57 12.61
N LEU A 213 -15.30 4.31 12.23
CA LEU A 213 -16.34 3.45 11.66
C LEU A 213 -17.18 2.85 12.78
N PRO A 214 -18.51 2.71 12.61
CA PRO A 214 -19.35 2.05 13.60
C PRO A 214 -18.94 0.57 13.76
N PRO A 215 -19.05 0.00 14.97
CA PRO A 215 -18.76 -1.42 15.16
C PRO A 215 -19.73 -2.28 14.34
N PRO A 216 -19.29 -3.43 13.80
CA PRO A 216 -20.04 -4.24 12.83
C PRO A 216 -21.32 -4.87 13.38
N PHE A 217 -21.53 -4.84 14.70
CA PHE A 217 -22.76 -5.28 15.34
C PHE A 217 -23.28 -4.17 16.25
N HIS A 218 -24.44 -3.62 15.92
CA HIS A 218 -25.12 -2.60 16.71
C HIS A 218 -26.49 -3.14 17.15
N VAL A 219 -26.74 -3.17 18.46
CA VAL A 219 -28.12 -3.27 18.97
C VAL A 219 -28.75 -1.89 18.78
N PRO A 220 -29.92 -1.77 18.12
CA PRO A 220 -30.48 -0.48 17.75
C PRO A 220 -31.18 0.21 18.93
N GLU A 221 -30.41 0.93 19.74
CA GLU A 221 -30.95 2.04 20.52
C GLU A 221 -31.34 3.18 19.53
N LYS A 222 -32.62 3.56 19.52
CA LYS A 222 -33.29 4.43 18.53
C LYS A 222 -33.76 5.74 19.18
N PRO A 223 -34.17 6.78 18.42
CA PRO A 223 -33.71 7.34 17.12
C PRO A 223 -33.58 8.91 17.22
N PRO A 224 -33.46 9.76 16.16
CA PRO A 224 -33.46 9.48 14.71
C PRO A 224 -32.32 10.10 13.87
N PHE A 225 -31.40 10.90 14.42
CA PHE A 225 -30.29 11.47 13.66
C PHE A 225 -28.97 10.79 14.08
N PRO A 226 -28.23 10.14 13.16
CA PRO A 226 -26.86 9.76 13.46
C PRO A 226 -26.03 11.05 13.58
N GLU A 227 -25.55 11.35 14.79
CA GLU A 227 -24.52 12.38 14.95
C GLU A 227 -23.34 12.03 14.05
N LEU A 228 -22.89 12.98 13.22
CA LEU A 228 -21.78 12.70 12.31
C LEU A 228 -20.54 12.36 13.14
N PRO A 229 -19.80 11.28 12.81
CA PRO A 229 -18.61 10.89 13.54
C PRO A 229 -17.60 12.03 13.49
N LYS A 230 -17.24 12.56 14.65
CA LYS A 230 -16.28 13.69 14.74
C LYS A 230 -14.90 13.23 14.22
N PRO A 231 -14.26 14.01 13.34
CA PRO A 231 -12.93 13.67 12.86
C PRO A 231 -11.91 13.84 13.99
N PHE A 232 -10.92 12.95 14.00
CA PHE A 232 -9.75 13.03 14.88
C PHE A 232 -8.47 12.77 14.08
N MET A 233 -7.32 13.17 14.62
CA MET A 233 -6.01 13.01 13.99
C MET A 233 -5.31 11.76 14.51
N ALA A 234 -4.82 10.93 13.60
CA ALA A 234 -3.91 9.83 13.91
C ALA A 234 -2.59 10.00 13.15
N ARG A 235 -1.47 9.62 13.78
CA ARG A 235 -0.18 9.55 13.09
C ARG A 235 -0.20 8.39 12.11
N THR A 236 0.31 8.60 10.90
CA THR A 236 0.52 7.53 9.92
C THR A 236 1.79 7.77 9.12
N LEU A 237 2.12 6.83 8.26
CA LEU A 237 3.34 6.83 7.46
C LEU A 237 3.00 7.03 5.98
N TYR A 238 3.74 7.92 5.32
CA TYR A 238 3.54 8.28 3.92
C TYR A 238 4.88 8.41 3.20
N ALA A 239 5.01 7.85 2.00
CA ALA A 239 6.16 8.04 1.13
C ALA A 239 5.83 9.11 0.08
N PRO A 240 6.33 10.36 0.22
CA PRO A 240 5.90 11.47 -0.62
C PRO A 240 6.44 11.37 -2.05
N ARG A 241 5.54 11.54 -3.02
CA ARG A 241 5.92 11.81 -4.41
C ARG A 241 6.40 13.26 -4.55
N LEU A 242 7.65 13.51 -4.15
CA LEU A 242 8.35 14.77 -4.43
C LEU A 242 8.29 15.10 -5.94
N PRO A 243 8.29 16.37 -6.36
CA PRO A 243 8.30 16.73 -7.78
C PRO A 243 9.44 16.04 -8.55
N SER A 244 9.20 15.69 -9.81
CA SER A 244 10.25 15.15 -10.69
C SER A 244 11.10 16.31 -11.22
N LEU A 245 12.36 16.36 -10.80
CA LEU A 245 13.38 17.08 -11.56
C LEU A 245 13.52 16.36 -12.91
N LYS A 246 13.08 17.01 -14.00
CA LYS A 246 13.13 16.43 -15.36
C LYS A 246 14.55 15.88 -15.66
N PRO A 247 14.66 14.76 -16.41
CA PRO A 247 15.91 14.45 -17.11
C PRO A 247 16.18 15.52 -18.19
N PRO A 248 17.43 15.65 -18.67
CA PRO A 248 17.66 16.29 -19.95
C PRO A 248 16.87 15.55 -21.02
N GLY A 249 16.25 16.30 -21.93
CA GLY A 249 15.42 15.74 -22.98
C GLY A 249 16.27 15.19 -24.12
N ASP A 250 16.13 13.90 -24.40
CA ASP A 250 16.29 13.38 -25.74
C ASP A 250 15.27 14.06 -26.66
N GLY A 251 15.78 14.77 -27.67
CA GLY A 251 14.98 15.66 -28.51
C GLY A 251 14.03 14.92 -29.45
N ALA A 252 12.80 14.66 -29.01
CA ALA A 252 11.68 14.26 -29.86
C ALA A 252 10.42 15.03 -29.46
N GLY A 253 10.01 15.98 -30.31
CA GLY A 253 8.92 16.90 -29.98
C GLY A 253 7.53 16.26 -30.05
N SER A 254 6.67 16.58 -29.08
CA SER A 254 5.23 16.59 -29.28
C SER A 254 4.59 17.74 -28.50
N LYS A 255 4.11 18.75 -29.24
CA LYS A 255 3.34 19.86 -28.69
C LYS A 255 1.88 19.43 -28.56
N VAL A 256 1.38 19.30 -27.34
CA VAL A 256 -0.05 19.44 -27.02
C VAL A 256 -0.14 20.38 -25.84
N GLY A 257 -0.83 21.52 -26.02
CA GLY A 257 -0.87 22.59 -25.02
C GLY A 257 -2.25 22.75 -24.39
N SER A 258 -2.27 23.40 -23.23
CA SER A 258 -3.38 24.21 -22.76
C SER A 258 -2.81 25.38 -21.96
N GLY A 259 -3.32 26.60 -22.19
CA GLY A 259 -2.96 27.80 -21.43
C GLY A 259 -3.43 27.73 -19.96
N SER A 260 -3.25 28.76 -19.13
CA SER A 260 -3.05 30.18 -19.46
C SER A 260 -2.51 30.93 -18.23
N TYR A 261 -1.58 31.88 -18.40
CA TYR A 261 -1.73 33.25 -17.89
C TYR A 261 -0.75 34.20 -18.62
N SER A 262 -1.08 35.49 -18.69
CA SER A 262 -0.43 36.49 -19.54
C SER A 262 0.26 37.57 -18.70
N GLU A 263 1.48 37.97 -19.06
CA GLU A 263 1.96 39.35 -18.86
C GLU A 263 3.05 39.74 -19.89
N THR A 264 3.44 41.01 -19.91
CA THR A 264 3.67 41.79 -21.13
C THR A 264 5.10 42.31 -21.39
N VAL A 265 5.52 42.19 -22.66
CA VAL A 265 6.49 42.99 -23.45
C VAL A 265 7.89 43.31 -22.89
N GLY A 266 8.93 42.86 -23.61
CA GLY A 266 10.31 43.40 -23.54
C GLY A 266 11.26 42.66 -24.51
N ALA A 267 12.04 43.38 -25.31
CA ALA A 267 13.07 42.83 -26.21
C ALA A 267 14.32 42.38 -25.41
N THR A 268 15.30 41.61 -25.91
CA THR A 268 15.80 41.41 -27.28
C THR A 268 16.17 39.95 -27.60
N ASP A 269 16.46 39.70 -28.88
CA ASP A 269 17.21 38.54 -29.40
C ASP A 269 18.62 38.46 -28.77
N ASP A 270 19.04 37.26 -28.41
CA ASP A 270 20.44 36.79 -28.39
C ASP A 270 20.44 35.28 -28.08
N GLY A 271 21.05 34.49 -28.97
CA GLY A 271 21.10 33.03 -28.85
C GLY A 271 22.17 32.56 -27.87
N ASP A 272 21.75 32.03 -26.73
CA ASP A 272 22.60 31.24 -25.82
C ASP A 272 21.94 29.87 -25.63
N ASP A 273 22.50 28.83 -26.25
CA ASP A 273 22.18 27.41 -25.98
C ASP A 273 22.76 27.01 -24.61
N GLY A 274 22.24 27.66 -23.57
CA GLY A 274 22.76 27.55 -22.21
C GLY A 274 22.54 26.16 -21.63
N ASP A 275 23.66 25.45 -21.42
CA ASP A 275 23.74 24.20 -20.65
C ASP A 275 22.88 24.28 -19.38
N ASP A 276 21.76 23.54 -19.37
CA ASP A 276 20.77 23.62 -18.31
C ASP A 276 21.40 23.26 -16.95
N PRO A 277 21.42 24.16 -15.95
CA PRO A 277 22.02 23.89 -14.64
C PRO A 277 21.30 22.76 -13.87
N ARG A 278 20.20 22.22 -14.39
CA ARG A 278 19.54 21.00 -13.91
C ARG A 278 20.34 19.71 -14.20
N ASP A 279 21.21 19.68 -15.21
CA ASP A 279 22.01 18.48 -15.54
C ASP A 279 23.17 18.24 -14.58
N LYS A 280 23.76 19.31 -14.05
CA LYS A 280 24.80 19.26 -13.00
C LYS A 280 24.29 18.66 -11.67
N LYS A 281 23.00 18.31 -11.58
CA LYS A 281 22.31 17.77 -10.40
C LYS A 281 21.79 16.33 -10.56
N TRP A 282 22.12 15.60 -11.63
CA TRP A 282 21.61 14.23 -11.84
C TRP A 282 21.92 13.27 -10.68
N TRP A 283 23.09 13.42 -10.04
CA TRP A 283 23.51 12.63 -8.88
C TRP A 283 22.72 12.97 -7.61
N GLN A 284 22.17 14.19 -7.49
CA GLN A 284 21.30 14.56 -6.37
C GLN A 284 19.99 13.75 -6.37
N LYS A 285 19.57 13.23 -7.54
CA LYS A 285 18.43 12.31 -7.64
C LYS A 285 18.69 10.99 -6.89
N LEU A 286 19.95 10.58 -6.70
CA LEU A 286 20.31 9.39 -5.91
C LEU A 286 20.12 9.61 -4.40
N LEU A 287 20.16 10.86 -3.92
CA LEU A 287 19.92 11.19 -2.50
C LEU A 287 18.43 11.15 -2.13
N LEU A 288 17.54 11.11 -3.12
CA LEU A 288 16.09 11.04 -2.94
C LEU A 288 15.63 9.57 -2.88
N PRO A 289 14.52 9.27 -2.17
CA PRO A 289 13.93 7.93 -2.19
C PRO A 289 13.62 7.45 -3.62
N VAL A 290 13.81 6.15 -3.85
CA VAL A 290 13.52 5.52 -5.14
C VAL A 290 12.05 5.68 -5.50
N ARG A 291 11.76 5.89 -6.78
CA ARG A 291 10.40 6.03 -7.29
C ARG A 291 10.14 4.97 -8.37
N ARG A 292 9.00 4.27 -8.27
CA ARG A 292 8.47 3.41 -9.34
C ARG A 292 7.21 4.02 -9.94
N PRO A 293 6.78 3.61 -11.14
CA PRO A 293 5.53 4.08 -11.72
C PRO A 293 4.34 3.65 -10.85
N ALA A 294 3.40 4.58 -10.61
CA ALA A 294 2.18 4.28 -9.88
C ALA A 294 1.41 3.14 -10.54
N ASN A 295 0.93 2.19 -9.75
CA ASN A 295 0.10 1.06 -10.18
C ASN A 295 0.77 0.08 -11.17
N TYR A 296 2.10 0.12 -11.32
CA TYR A 296 2.83 -0.83 -12.17
C TYR A 296 3.25 -2.11 -11.42
N ALA A 297 3.88 -1.94 -10.26
CA ALA A 297 4.38 -3.04 -9.45
C ALA A 297 3.24 -3.76 -8.70
N GLN A 298 3.39 -5.07 -8.53
CA GLN A 298 2.48 -5.92 -7.76
C GLN A 298 3.13 -6.28 -6.41
N PRO A 299 2.40 -6.23 -5.29
CA PRO A 299 2.95 -6.63 -4.00
C PRO A 299 3.12 -8.16 -3.91
N SER A 300 3.98 -8.64 -3.00
CA SER A 300 4.12 -10.08 -2.77
C SER A 300 2.81 -10.70 -2.28
N GLY A 301 2.55 -11.96 -2.62
CA GLY A 301 1.39 -12.69 -2.10
C GLY A 301 1.37 -12.77 -0.57
N ARG A 302 2.55 -12.90 0.05
CA ARG A 302 2.75 -12.87 1.51
C ARG A 302 2.33 -11.53 2.11
N TYR A 303 2.72 -10.42 1.49
CA TYR A 303 2.42 -9.08 1.97
C TYR A 303 0.92 -8.74 1.84
N LEU A 304 0.30 -9.06 0.71
CA LEU A 304 -1.14 -8.91 0.54
C LEU A 304 -1.95 -9.81 1.48
N GLN A 305 -1.41 -10.98 1.85
CA GLN A 305 -2.03 -11.80 2.88
C GLN A 305 -2.08 -11.08 4.23
N LEU A 306 -1.00 -10.42 4.69
CA LEU A 306 -1.02 -9.66 5.95
C LEU A 306 -2.12 -8.56 5.96
N ILE A 307 -2.30 -7.87 4.83
CA ILE A 307 -3.33 -6.83 4.68
C ILE A 307 -4.75 -7.45 4.70
N ARG A 308 -4.94 -8.59 4.03
CA ARG A 308 -6.24 -9.29 3.97
C ARG A 308 -6.61 -9.92 5.31
N ASP A 309 -5.67 -10.62 5.92
CA ASP A 309 -5.83 -11.27 7.22
C ASP A 309 -6.12 -10.20 8.29
N GLY A 310 -5.37 -9.08 8.31
CA GLY A 310 -5.64 -7.95 9.21
C GLY A 310 -6.99 -7.26 8.97
N ALA A 311 -7.39 -7.04 7.71
CA ALA A 311 -8.70 -6.48 7.38
C ALA A 311 -9.87 -7.38 7.84
N HIS A 312 -9.66 -8.70 7.83
CA HIS A 312 -10.61 -9.69 8.33
C HIS A 312 -10.58 -9.82 9.87
N GLU A 313 -9.39 -9.86 10.50
CA GLU A 313 -9.17 -9.84 11.96
C GLU A 313 -9.93 -8.67 12.62
N HIS A 314 -9.88 -7.49 12.00
CA HIS A 314 -10.54 -6.28 12.48
C HIS A 314 -11.98 -6.08 11.98
N TYR A 315 -12.54 -6.97 11.14
CA TYR A 315 -13.89 -6.82 10.59
C TYR A 315 -14.08 -5.48 9.84
N LEU A 316 -13.11 -5.08 9.00
CA LEU A 316 -13.27 -3.92 8.11
C LEU A 316 -14.45 -4.15 7.14
N PRO A 317 -15.11 -3.10 6.61
CA PRO A 317 -16.30 -3.24 5.77
C PRO A 317 -16.12 -4.22 4.60
N GLU A 318 -17.13 -5.06 4.36
CA GLU A 318 -17.06 -6.19 3.42
C GLU A 318 -16.65 -5.78 1.99
N ASP A 319 -17.16 -4.64 1.49
CA ASP A 319 -16.74 -4.07 0.20
C ASP A 319 -15.23 -3.85 0.11
N TYR A 320 -14.59 -3.45 1.21
CA TYR A 320 -13.15 -3.22 1.27
C TYR A 320 -12.39 -4.55 1.30
N GLN A 321 -12.87 -5.54 2.04
CA GLN A 321 -12.31 -6.90 2.00
C GLN A 321 -12.41 -7.49 0.58
N HIS A 322 -13.54 -7.32 -0.11
CA HIS A 322 -13.70 -7.71 -1.51
C HIS A 322 -12.77 -6.95 -2.47
N TYR A 323 -12.57 -5.65 -2.26
CA TYR A 323 -11.55 -4.90 -3.00
C TYR A 323 -10.13 -5.47 -2.78
N LEU A 324 -9.75 -5.73 -1.52
CA LEU A 324 -8.44 -6.27 -1.17
C LEU A 324 -8.20 -7.68 -1.73
N THR A 325 -9.22 -8.54 -1.82
CA THR A 325 -9.10 -9.87 -2.43
C THR A 325 -8.86 -9.82 -3.95
N ARG A 326 -9.37 -8.80 -4.64
CA ARG A 326 -9.13 -8.57 -6.09
C ARG A 326 -7.74 -8.03 -6.43
N LEU A 327 -6.96 -7.57 -5.45
CA LEU A 327 -5.59 -7.07 -5.71
C LEU A 327 -4.68 -8.17 -6.25
N GLN A 328 -3.98 -7.89 -7.36
CA GLN A 328 -3.09 -8.84 -8.01
C GLN A 328 -1.81 -9.06 -7.20
N THR A 329 -1.51 -10.33 -6.90
CA THR A 329 -0.28 -10.75 -6.22
C THR A 329 0.85 -10.97 -7.20
N TYR A 330 2.05 -10.46 -6.92
CA TYR A 330 3.26 -10.82 -7.65
C TYR A 330 3.58 -12.31 -7.51
N LYS A 331 3.89 -12.97 -8.63
CA LYS A 331 4.38 -14.35 -8.70
C LYS A 331 5.51 -14.46 -9.72
N ILE A 332 6.51 -15.26 -9.36
CA ILE A 332 7.59 -15.68 -10.26
C ILE A 332 7.02 -16.73 -11.22
N THR A 333 7.13 -16.49 -12.53
CA THR A 333 6.56 -17.37 -13.57
C THR A 333 7.62 -18.10 -14.40
N THR A 334 8.87 -17.66 -14.32
CA THR A 334 10.01 -18.24 -15.06
C THR A 334 11.16 -18.64 -14.13
N TRP A 335 11.90 -19.69 -14.51
CA TRP A 335 13.12 -20.12 -13.81
C TRP A 335 14.25 -19.07 -13.89
N ARG A 336 14.25 -18.22 -14.93
CA ARG A 336 15.18 -17.09 -15.06
C ARG A 336 14.95 -16.06 -13.95
N GLN A 337 13.71 -15.67 -13.68
CA GLN A 337 13.37 -14.80 -12.55
C GLN A 337 13.80 -15.43 -11.21
N ASP A 338 13.68 -16.75 -11.05
CA ASP A 338 14.10 -17.43 -9.82
C ASP A 338 15.63 -17.42 -9.60
N ILE A 339 16.42 -17.56 -10.67
CA ILE A 339 17.88 -17.35 -10.59
C ILE A 339 18.20 -15.87 -10.31
N GLY A 340 17.56 -14.95 -11.02
CA GLY A 340 17.73 -13.51 -10.84
C GLY A 340 17.42 -13.06 -9.41
N ARG A 341 16.39 -13.65 -8.78
CA ARG A 341 15.99 -13.45 -7.38
C ARG A 341 17.12 -13.72 -6.40
N TRP A 342 17.76 -14.90 -6.53
CA TRP A 342 18.84 -15.30 -5.63
C TRP A 342 20.15 -14.58 -5.93
N LEU A 343 20.46 -14.36 -7.21
CA LEU A 343 21.64 -13.61 -7.61
C LEU A 343 21.59 -12.16 -7.13
N LEU A 344 20.45 -11.49 -7.29
CA LEU A 344 20.25 -10.12 -6.80
C LEU A 344 20.41 -10.06 -5.28
N LEU A 345 19.76 -10.98 -4.55
CA LEU A 345 19.84 -11.04 -3.09
C LEU A 345 21.29 -11.26 -2.61
N LEU A 346 22.02 -12.17 -3.24
CA LEU A 346 23.43 -12.45 -2.90
C LEU A 346 24.30 -11.20 -3.10
N VAL A 347 24.12 -10.47 -4.21
CA VAL A 347 24.88 -9.23 -4.50
C VAL A 347 24.57 -8.11 -3.50
N ILE A 348 23.30 -7.92 -3.11
CA ILE A 348 22.90 -6.80 -2.23
C ILE A 348 23.05 -7.12 -0.74
N SER A 349 23.01 -8.40 -0.34
CA SER A 349 22.96 -8.80 1.07
C SER A 349 24.12 -8.30 1.95
N PRO A 350 25.39 -8.23 1.52
CA PRO A 350 26.47 -7.68 2.36
C PRO A 350 26.21 -6.21 2.71
N PHE A 351 25.71 -5.42 1.76
CA PHE A 351 25.38 -4.02 1.96
C PHE A 351 24.16 -3.83 2.86
N ILE A 352 23.14 -4.70 2.74
CA ILE A 352 21.98 -4.71 3.63
C ILE A 352 22.42 -5.02 5.07
N VAL A 353 23.29 -6.01 5.29
CA VAL A 353 23.79 -6.38 6.63
C VAL A 353 24.61 -5.24 7.25
N VAL A 354 25.50 -4.60 6.48
CA VAL A 354 26.26 -3.43 6.95
C VAL A 354 25.32 -2.26 7.27
N GLY A 355 24.36 -1.96 6.39
CA GLY A 355 23.36 -0.91 6.61
C GLY A 355 22.46 -1.16 7.82
N ALA A 356 22.05 -2.41 8.06
CA ALA A 356 21.27 -2.82 9.23
C ALA A 356 22.09 -2.72 10.53
N THR A 357 23.37 -3.11 10.50
CA THR A 357 24.29 -2.96 11.64
C THR A 357 24.52 -1.49 11.98
N LEU A 358 24.79 -0.65 10.96
CA LEU A 358 24.92 0.80 11.14
C LEU A 358 23.62 1.43 11.66
N SER A 359 22.47 1.05 11.10
CA SER A 359 21.16 1.46 11.59
C SER A 359 21.00 1.11 13.08
N PHE A 360 21.28 -0.13 13.48
CA PHE A 360 21.16 -0.57 14.86
C PHE A 360 22.04 0.23 15.84
N ILE A 361 23.28 0.54 15.45
CA ILE A 361 24.25 1.31 16.25
C ILE A 361 23.86 2.80 16.34
N TYR A 362 23.39 3.39 15.24
CA TYR A 362 23.19 4.84 15.11
C TYR A 362 21.73 5.31 15.19
N THR A 363 20.75 4.44 15.46
CA THR A 363 19.35 4.90 15.64
C THR A 363 19.25 5.82 16.85
N GLU A 364 18.65 7.00 16.66
CA GLU A 364 18.39 7.93 17.76
C GLU A 364 17.23 7.44 18.67
N LYS A 365 17.08 8.03 19.86
CA LYS A 365 16.09 7.58 20.86
C LYS A 365 14.63 7.72 20.42
N ASP A 366 14.37 8.48 19.35
CA ASP A 366 13.05 8.67 18.73
C ASP A 366 12.81 7.69 17.56
N GLY A 367 13.70 6.72 17.35
CA GLY A 367 13.59 5.72 16.28
C GLY A 367 14.04 6.20 14.89
N LYS A 368 14.52 7.45 14.75
CA LYS A 368 14.94 8.01 13.46
C LYS A 368 16.39 7.67 13.13
N LEU A 369 16.68 7.66 11.82
CA LEU A 369 18.03 7.46 11.30
C LEU A 369 18.74 8.80 11.09
N PRO A 370 20.05 8.91 11.38
CA PRO A 370 20.82 10.10 11.06
C PRO A 370 20.73 10.44 9.57
N LYS A 371 20.59 11.72 9.24
CA LYS A 371 20.33 12.21 7.88
C LYS A 371 21.34 11.70 6.83
N TRP A 372 22.61 11.55 7.21
CA TRP A 372 23.66 11.01 6.32
C TRP A 372 23.44 9.53 5.99
N LEU A 373 22.96 8.73 6.95
CA LEU A 373 22.70 7.30 6.77
C LEU A 373 21.44 7.09 5.93
N THR A 374 20.41 7.91 6.12
CA THR A 374 19.25 8.00 5.23
C THR A 374 19.66 8.35 3.80
N ALA A 375 20.50 9.37 3.61
CA ALA A 375 21.00 9.74 2.29
C ALA A 375 21.82 8.62 1.63
N ALA A 376 22.69 7.94 2.38
CA ALA A 376 23.46 6.79 1.90
C ALA A 376 22.56 5.61 1.51
N SER A 377 21.52 5.32 2.32
CA SER A 377 20.51 4.30 2.01
C SER A 377 19.75 4.63 0.72
N ASN A 378 19.36 5.88 0.51
CA ASN A 378 18.73 6.33 -0.73
C ASN A 378 19.64 6.11 -1.95
N VAL A 379 20.94 6.46 -1.85
CA VAL A 379 21.90 6.25 -2.93
C VAL A 379 22.03 4.76 -3.25
N PHE A 380 22.20 3.92 -2.23
CA PHE A 380 22.28 2.46 -2.38
C PHE A 380 21.02 1.90 -3.07
N ASN A 381 19.82 2.24 -2.59
CA ASN A 381 18.57 1.78 -3.18
C ASN A 381 18.43 2.22 -4.65
N ASN A 382 18.78 3.47 -4.97
CA ASN A 382 18.77 3.94 -6.37
C ASN A 382 19.77 3.15 -7.26
N LEU A 383 20.93 2.77 -6.74
CA LEU A 383 21.90 1.97 -7.48
C LEU A 383 21.39 0.53 -7.70
N VAL A 384 20.78 -0.09 -6.69
CA VAL A 384 20.14 -1.42 -6.82
C VAL A 384 19.05 -1.40 -7.88
N TRP A 385 18.17 -0.39 -7.87
CA TRP A 385 17.09 -0.27 -8.84
C TRP A 385 17.59 0.05 -10.26
N LYS A 386 18.63 0.89 -10.41
CA LYS A 386 19.30 1.10 -11.71
C LYS A 386 19.93 -0.18 -12.26
N ALA A 387 20.62 -0.95 -11.41
CA ALA A 387 21.20 -2.24 -11.80
C ALA A 387 20.10 -3.25 -12.16
N TYR A 388 18.97 -3.22 -11.45
CA TYR A 388 17.82 -4.05 -11.79
C TYR A 388 17.24 -3.68 -13.16
N ASP A 389 16.91 -2.40 -13.42
CA ASP A 389 16.31 -1.98 -14.69
C ASP A 389 17.26 -2.18 -15.88
N ALA A 390 18.56 -1.96 -15.71
CA ALA A 390 19.56 -2.05 -16.79
C ALA A 390 20.07 -3.47 -17.05
N VAL A 391 20.09 -4.35 -16.04
CA VAL A 391 20.73 -5.68 -16.14
C VAL A 391 19.77 -6.80 -15.77
N PHE A 392 19.17 -6.77 -14.58
CA PHE A 392 18.37 -7.92 -14.12
C PHE A 392 17.05 -8.07 -14.87
N LYS A 393 16.31 -6.99 -15.11
CA LYS A 393 15.03 -7.01 -15.80
C LYS A 393 15.16 -7.54 -17.25
N PRO A 394 16.14 -7.11 -18.07
CA PRO A 394 16.39 -7.71 -19.39
C PRO A 394 16.88 -9.18 -19.35
N ILE A 395 17.74 -9.55 -18.39
CA ILE A 395 18.42 -10.86 -18.39
C ILE A 395 17.63 -11.95 -17.64
N PHE A 396 16.86 -11.59 -16.62
CA PHE A 396 16.13 -12.54 -15.78
C PHE A 396 14.61 -12.41 -15.90
N GLY A 397 14.09 -11.28 -16.41
CA GLY A 397 12.66 -11.00 -16.55
C GLY A 397 12.16 -10.04 -15.46
N ASP A 398 10.87 -9.69 -15.54
CA ASP A 398 10.28 -8.68 -14.67
C ASP A 398 10.21 -9.17 -13.21
N GLY A 399 10.82 -8.40 -12.30
CA GLY A 399 10.82 -8.65 -10.86
C GLY A 399 9.78 -7.84 -10.08
N GLU A 400 8.94 -7.06 -10.76
CA GLU A 400 7.90 -6.19 -10.19
C GLU A 400 6.49 -6.66 -10.50
N ARG A 401 6.29 -7.27 -11.67
CA ARG A 401 4.98 -7.73 -12.14
C ARG A 401 5.06 -9.18 -12.59
N THR A 402 4.01 -9.94 -12.27
CA THR A 402 3.79 -11.30 -12.78
C THR A 402 3.73 -11.24 -14.31
N VAL A 403 4.67 -11.89 -14.97
CA VAL A 403 4.66 -12.04 -16.44
C VAL A 403 3.65 -13.12 -16.78
N GLU A 404 2.55 -12.71 -17.42
CA GLU A 404 1.57 -13.64 -17.99
C GLU A 404 2.26 -14.47 -19.08
N ASN A 405 2.27 -15.80 -18.90
CA ASN A 405 2.80 -16.70 -19.91
C ASN A 405 1.85 -16.71 -21.11
N ASP A 406 2.39 -16.56 -22.32
CA ASP A 406 1.63 -16.83 -23.55
C ASP A 406 1.05 -18.26 -23.47
N PRO A 407 -0.28 -18.44 -23.55
CA PRO A 407 -0.90 -19.75 -23.44
C PRO A 407 -0.39 -20.74 -24.49
N ASP A 408 0.07 -20.27 -25.65
CA ASP A 408 0.66 -21.12 -26.68
C ASP A 408 2.11 -21.52 -26.37
N GLU A 409 2.87 -20.74 -25.58
CA GLU A 409 4.17 -21.17 -25.08
C GLU A 409 4.03 -22.28 -24.02
N VAL A 410 3.05 -22.16 -23.12
CA VAL A 410 2.73 -23.21 -22.13
C VAL A 410 2.34 -24.51 -22.84
N ARG A 411 1.42 -24.43 -23.81
CA ARG A 411 1.02 -25.59 -24.65
C ARG A 411 2.19 -26.22 -25.40
N ARG A 412 3.17 -25.44 -25.88
CA ARG A 412 4.39 -25.97 -26.52
C ARG A 412 5.28 -26.69 -25.50
N ARG A 413 5.48 -26.12 -24.31
CA ARG A 413 6.27 -26.76 -23.24
C ARG A 413 5.64 -28.08 -22.78
N ASP A 414 4.33 -28.13 -22.56
CA ASP A 414 3.65 -29.36 -22.12
C ASP A 414 3.69 -30.45 -23.21
N ARG A 415 3.44 -30.11 -24.48
CA ARG A 415 3.65 -31.05 -25.60
C ARG A 415 5.09 -31.58 -25.66
N SER A 416 6.09 -30.74 -25.38
CA SER A 416 7.50 -31.17 -25.39
C SER A 416 7.82 -32.11 -24.21
N ARG A 417 7.28 -31.86 -23.01
CA ARG A 417 7.40 -32.76 -21.85
C ARG A 417 6.75 -34.13 -22.11
N ILE A 418 5.52 -34.13 -22.61
CA ILE A 418 4.78 -35.35 -22.95
C ILE A 418 5.56 -36.17 -23.99
N ARG A 419 6.05 -35.54 -25.06
CA ARG A 419 6.88 -36.21 -26.09
C ARG A 419 8.15 -36.83 -25.50
N ASN A 420 8.85 -36.11 -24.61
CA ASN A 420 10.08 -36.62 -24.01
C ASN A 420 9.81 -37.77 -23.01
N MET A 421 8.67 -37.75 -22.31
CA MET A 421 8.23 -38.87 -21.46
C MET A 421 7.90 -40.12 -22.30
N HIS A 422 7.22 -39.98 -23.44
CA HIS A 422 6.97 -41.11 -24.34
C HIS A 422 8.25 -41.68 -24.95
N ALA A 423 9.22 -40.84 -25.33
CA ALA A 423 10.53 -41.30 -25.79
C ALA A 423 11.27 -42.11 -24.69
N SER A 424 11.36 -41.57 -23.47
CA SER A 424 11.99 -42.28 -22.35
C SER A 424 11.27 -43.57 -21.95
N GLY A 425 9.94 -43.62 -22.11
CA GLY A 425 9.15 -44.85 -21.94
C GLY A 425 9.48 -45.89 -23.00
N SER A 426 9.52 -45.49 -24.28
CA SER A 426 9.90 -46.34 -25.41
C SER A 426 11.29 -46.94 -25.24
N ASP A 427 12.29 -46.14 -24.86
CA ASP A 427 13.66 -46.61 -24.68
C ASP A 427 13.77 -47.61 -23.52
N LYS A 428 13.04 -47.39 -22.42
CA LYS A 428 12.95 -48.35 -21.31
C LYS A 428 12.25 -49.66 -21.72
N SER A 429 11.19 -49.59 -22.51
CA SER A 429 10.49 -50.78 -23.02
C SER A 429 11.40 -51.61 -23.93
N ARG A 430 12.20 -50.95 -24.77
CA ARG A 430 13.14 -51.59 -25.70
C ARG A 430 14.34 -52.22 -24.99
N LEU A 431 14.87 -51.57 -23.95
CA LEU A 431 15.92 -52.14 -23.10
C LEU A 431 15.46 -53.34 -22.25
N LEU A 432 14.14 -53.53 -22.08
CA LEU A 432 13.56 -54.68 -21.36
C LEU A 432 13.16 -55.84 -22.29
N SER A 433 13.11 -55.63 -23.62
CA SER A 433 12.86 -56.69 -24.60
C SER A 433 14.13 -57.41 -25.10
N ASP A 434 15.30 -56.88 -24.75
CA ASP A 434 16.61 -57.39 -25.18
C ASP A 434 17.30 -58.27 -24.09
N TRP A 435 16.53 -58.78 -23.12
CA TRP A 435 16.96 -59.67 -22.02
C TRP A 435 16.19 -61.01 -22.00
#